data_AF-A0A7C5RU09-F1
#
_entry.id   AF-A0A7C5RU09-F1
#
_cell.length_a   1.000
_cell.length_b   1.000
_cell.length_c   1.000
_cell.angle_alpha   90.00
_cell.angle_beta   90.00
_cell.angle_gamma   90.00
#
_symmetry.space_group_name_H-M   'P 1'
#
loop_
_entity.id
_entity.type
_entity.pdbx_description
1 polymer ?
#
loop_
_entity_poly.entity_id
_entity_poly.type
_entity_poly.pdbx_seq_one_letter_code
_entity_poly.pdbx_strand_id
1 'polypeptide(L)'
;EAGLITQGELDPEELAFATYQRTLEELRLLPQLPRDRFAWLRHLARDTVHRAALAQHSLHHHPMPAATAVSTLPPVPQPTIARLESALADPDLPLPDEVIDDPEARRVLDHLLDRLPERWREIYLLAALDRWSDDEIAAITGLLPDEVRAIVHATVRFLRAWIEEIATEAAESKE
;
A
#
# COMPACT_ATOMS: atom_id res chain seq x y z
N GLU A 1 5.64 9.97 -9.59
CA GLU A 1 6.49 9.11 -8.75
C GLU A 1 6.42 9.66 -7.33
N ALA A 2 5.80 8.94 -6.40
CA ALA A 2 5.99 9.28 -4.99
C ALA A 2 7.36 8.70 -4.61
N GLY A 3 8.38 9.57 -4.57
CA GLY A 3 9.74 9.18 -4.20
C GLY A 3 9.74 8.51 -2.82
N LEU A 4 10.54 7.44 -2.70
CA LEU A 4 10.76 6.74 -1.44
C LEU A 4 11.26 7.73 -0.39
N ILE A 5 10.54 7.79 0.73
CA ILE A 5 10.89 8.60 1.89
C ILE A 5 11.80 7.78 2.78
N THR A 6 12.95 8.33 3.13
CA THR A 6 13.89 7.67 4.02
C THR A 6 13.41 7.73 5.47
N GLN A 7 13.74 6.70 6.27
CA GLN A 7 13.43 6.72 7.71
C GLN A 7 14.03 7.97 8.36
N GLY A 8 13.17 8.79 8.97
CA GLY A 8 13.56 10.04 9.63
C GLY A 8 13.28 11.33 8.84
N GLU A 9 12.87 11.24 7.57
CA GLU A 9 12.46 12.43 6.79
C GLU A 9 11.08 12.96 7.14
N LEU A 10 10.24 12.13 7.73
CA LEU A 10 8.97 12.53 8.29
C LEU A 10 8.98 12.28 9.79
N ASP A 11 8.71 13.31 10.57
CA ASP A 11 8.59 13.20 12.02
C ASP A 11 7.26 12.51 12.38
N PRO A 12 7.28 11.33 13.05
CA PRO A 12 6.08 10.63 13.47
C PRO A 12 5.19 11.45 14.40
N GLU A 13 5.77 12.28 15.28
CA GLU A 13 5.01 13.13 16.19
C GLU A 13 4.28 14.23 15.42
N GLU A 14 4.95 14.83 14.44
CA GLU A 14 4.36 15.84 13.56
C GLU A 14 3.24 15.24 12.70
N LEU A 15 3.41 14.04 12.14
CA LEU A 15 2.38 13.34 11.37
C LEU A 15 1.15 13.01 12.21
N ALA A 16 1.35 12.52 13.44
CA ALA A 16 0.26 12.23 14.36
C ALA A 16 -0.50 13.50 14.74
N PHE A 17 0.23 14.58 15.04
CA PHE A 17 -0.34 15.88 15.38
C PHE A 17 -1.11 16.49 14.20
N ALA A 18 -0.54 16.48 13.00
CA ALA A 18 -1.18 16.98 11.78
C ALA A 18 -2.46 16.20 11.45
N THR A 19 -2.41 14.87 11.59
CA THR A 19 -3.59 14.00 11.41
C THR A 19 -4.69 14.39 12.41
N TYR A 20 -4.33 14.57 13.68
CA TYR A 20 -5.27 14.96 14.73
C TYR A 20 -5.88 16.35 14.48
N GLN A 21 -5.06 17.35 14.15
CA GLN A 21 -5.53 18.71 13.87
C GLN A 21 -6.52 18.72 12.70
N ARG A 22 -6.15 18.06 11.60
CA ARG A 22 -7.00 17.99 10.41
C ARG A 22 -8.31 17.23 10.67
N THR A 23 -8.26 16.18 11.48
CA THR A 23 -9.47 15.48 11.95
C THR A 23 -10.42 16.46 12.63
N LEU A 24 -9.92 17.30 13.55
CA LEU A 24 -10.74 18.30 14.24
C LEU A 24 -11.30 19.36 13.30
N GLU A 25 -10.53 19.81 12.31
CA GLU A 25 -10.97 20.78 11.32
C GLU A 25 -12.10 20.25 10.46
N GLU A 26 -11.95 19.04 9.90
CA GLU A 26 -12.99 18.42 9.08
C GLU A 26 -14.24 18.12 9.91
N LEU A 27 -14.11 17.65 11.16
CA LEU A 27 -15.25 17.43 12.07
C LEU A 27 -16.08 18.69 12.33
N ARG A 28 -15.45 19.87 12.37
CA ARG A 28 -16.17 21.15 12.56
C ARG A 28 -16.96 21.57 11.33
N LEU A 29 -16.54 21.15 10.15
CA LEU A 29 -17.14 21.51 8.87
C LEU A 29 -18.22 20.51 8.44
N LEU A 30 -18.17 19.28 8.97
CA LEU A 30 -19.12 18.24 8.64
C LEU A 30 -20.50 18.52 9.26
N PRO A 31 -21.57 18.61 8.47
CA PRO A 31 -22.93 18.79 9.00
C PRO A 31 -23.42 17.56 9.76
N GLN A 32 -22.85 16.38 9.49
CA GLN A 32 -23.13 15.12 10.17
C GLN A 32 -21.86 14.26 10.21
N LEU A 33 -21.69 13.49 11.29
CA LEU A 33 -20.56 12.59 11.44
C LEU A 33 -20.60 11.45 10.40
N PRO A 34 -19.44 11.03 9.86
CA PRO A 34 -19.36 9.84 9.02
C PRO A 34 -19.91 8.63 9.76
N ARG A 35 -20.69 7.81 9.06
CA ARG A 35 -21.27 6.58 9.63
C ARG A 35 -20.18 5.61 10.09
N ASP A 36 -19.08 5.56 9.33
CA ASP A 36 -17.86 4.85 9.69
C ASP A 36 -16.75 5.86 9.98
N ARG A 37 -16.51 6.09 11.27
CA ARG A 37 -15.52 7.05 11.76
C ARG A 37 -14.10 6.50 11.67
N PHE A 38 -13.95 5.19 11.69
CA PHE A 38 -12.65 4.54 11.68
C PHE A 38 -12.06 4.55 10.27
N ALA A 39 -12.83 4.12 9.26
CA ALA A 39 -12.38 4.18 7.86
C ALA A 39 -12.11 5.62 7.43
N TRP A 40 -12.96 6.56 7.85
CA TRP A 40 -12.76 7.98 7.58
C TRP A 40 -11.46 8.51 8.21
N LEU A 41 -11.20 8.21 9.49
CA LEU A 41 -9.96 8.64 10.17
C LEU A 41 -8.72 8.00 9.56
N ARG A 42 -8.78 6.71 9.18
CA ARG A 42 -7.68 6.01 8.51
C ARG A 42 -7.37 6.61 7.15
N HIS A 43 -8.40 6.91 6.35
CA HIS A 43 -8.23 7.59 5.08
C HIS A 43 -7.58 8.96 5.27
N LEU A 44 -8.02 9.72 6.28
CA LEU A 44 -7.48 11.04 6.60
C LEU A 44 -6.02 10.97 7.08
N ALA A 45 -5.66 9.96 7.88
CA ALA A 45 -4.29 9.69 8.30
C ALA A 45 -3.40 9.33 7.09
N ARG A 46 -3.85 8.40 6.24
CA ARG A 46 -3.14 7.99 5.02
C ARG A 46 -2.90 9.18 4.09
N ASP A 47 -3.92 10.00 3.86
CA ASP A 47 -3.83 11.19 3.03
C ASP A 47 -2.91 12.26 3.65
N THR A 48 -2.91 12.41 4.98
CA THR A 48 -1.99 13.32 5.69
C THR A 48 -0.53 12.88 5.49
N VAL A 49 -0.24 11.59 5.66
CA VAL A 49 1.09 11.03 5.40
C VAL A 49 1.48 11.20 3.93
N HIS A 50 0.56 10.92 2.99
CA HIS A 50 0.81 11.03 1.56
C HIS A 50 1.09 12.48 1.11
N ARG A 51 0.42 13.46 1.69
CA ARG A 51 0.70 14.88 1.39
C ARG A 51 2.03 15.34 1.98
N ALA A 52 2.32 14.96 3.22
CA ALA A 52 3.62 15.27 3.84
C ALA A 52 4.75 14.68 3.00
N ALA A 53 4.55 13.47 2.50
CA ALA A 53 5.43 12.80 1.56
C ALA A 53 5.66 13.58 0.26
N LEU A 54 4.59 14.02 -0.40
CA LEU A 54 4.67 14.83 -1.62
C LEU A 54 5.31 16.21 -1.37
N ALA A 55 4.99 16.86 -0.24
CA ALA A 55 5.57 18.14 0.13
C ALA A 55 7.08 18.01 0.32
N GLN A 56 7.54 16.99 1.05
CA GLN A 56 8.96 16.71 1.24
C GLN A 56 9.66 16.42 -0.09
N HIS A 57 9.03 15.63 -0.96
CA HIS A 57 9.55 15.40 -2.31
C HIS A 57 9.65 16.68 -3.14
N SER A 58 8.66 17.58 -3.04
CA SER A 58 8.66 18.87 -3.77
C SER A 58 9.71 19.87 -3.26
N LEU A 59 10.05 19.81 -1.97
CA LEU A 59 11.17 20.59 -1.39
C LEU A 59 12.51 20.10 -1.93
N HIS A 60 12.66 18.79 -2.12
CA HIS A 60 13.84 18.19 -2.73
C HIS A 60 13.89 18.39 -4.26
N HIS A 61 12.74 18.51 -4.93
CA HIS A 61 12.64 18.62 -6.39
C HIS A 61 11.93 19.92 -6.84
N HIS A 62 12.69 20.99 -7.04
CA HIS A 62 12.29 22.12 -7.89
C HIS A 62 12.26 21.71 -9.39
N PRO A 63 11.44 22.34 -10.25
CA PRO A 63 10.74 21.64 -11.34
C PRO A 63 11.58 21.47 -12.62
N MET A 64 11.58 20.25 -13.15
CA MET A 64 11.75 19.99 -14.59
C MET A 64 10.40 19.56 -15.17
N PRO A 65 10.09 19.94 -16.43
CA PRO A 65 8.79 19.68 -17.01
C PRO A 65 8.56 18.17 -17.22
N ALA A 66 7.31 17.79 -17.01
CA ALA A 66 6.83 16.42 -16.97
C ALA A 66 7.18 15.61 -18.22
N ALA A 67 7.96 14.56 -18.05
CA ALA A 67 7.90 13.41 -18.92
C ALA A 67 6.79 12.48 -18.40
N THR A 68 5.74 12.33 -19.20
CA THR A 68 4.80 11.21 -19.13
C THR A 68 5.57 9.91 -19.35
N ALA A 69 6.19 9.40 -18.30
CA ALA A 69 6.75 8.06 -18.29
C ALA A 69 5.60 7.11 -17.93
N VAL A 70 5.17 6.32 -18.91
CA VAL A 70 4.54 5.03 -18.63
C VAL A 70 5.46 4.34 -17.64
N SER A 71 5.01 4.13 -16.40
CA SER A 71 5.81 3.57 -15.32
C SER A 71 6.09 2.11 -15.65
N THR A 72 7.11 1.91 -16.46
CA THR A 72 7.69 0.61 -16.77
C THR A 72 8.56 0.30 -15.58
N LEU A 73 8.21 -0.76 -14.87
CA LEU A 73 9.05 -1.23 -13.78
C LEU A 73 10.45 -1.49 -14.35
N PRO A 74 11.54 -0.96 -13.76
CA PRO A 74 12.87 -1.36 -14.17
C PRO A 74 13.03 -2.87 -13.98
N PRO A 75 13.93 -3.54 -14.74
CA PRO A 75 14.09 -4.98 -14.67
C PRO A 75 14.33 -5.43 -13.22
N VAL A 76 13.40 -6.24 -12.70
CA VAL A 76 13.44 -6.71 -11.31
C VAL A 76 14.45 -7.85 -11.19
N PRO A 77 15.33 -7.83 -10.19
CA PRO A 77 16.19 -8.98 -9.91
C PRO A 77 15.37 -10.23 -9.58
N GLN A 78 15.72 -11.36 -10.20
CA GLN A 78 15.21 -12.69 -9.86
C GLN A 78 15.19 -13.02 -8.35
N PRO A 79 16.20 -12.67 -7.52
CA PRO A 79 16.12 -12.92 -6.08
C PRO A 79 15.02 -12.12 -5.37
N THR A 80 14.62 -10.97 -5.91
CA THR A 80 13.53 -10.16 -5.36
C THR A 80 12.17 -10.75 -5.73
N ILE A 81 12.02 -11.23 -6.97
CA ILE A 81 10.85 -11.99 -7.43
C ILE A 81 10.64 -13.23 -6.57
N ALA A 82 11.66 -14.08 -6.42
CA ALA A 82 11.54 -15.33 -5.65
C ALA A 82 11.17 -15.10 -4.17
N ARG A 83 11.65 -14.00 -3.57
CA ARG A 83 11.29 -13.63 -2.19
C ARG A 83 9.83 -13.20 -2.08
N LEU A 84 9.32 -12.42 -3.03
CA LEU A 84 7.91 -12.05 -3.10
C LEU A 84 7.01 -13.26 -3.33
N GLU A 85 7.39 -14.18 -4.22
CA GLU A 85 6.66 -15.44 -4.43
C GLU A 85 6.58 -16.29 -3.16
N SER A 86 7.70 -16.39 -2.44
CA SER A 86 7.76 -17.12 -1.17
C SER A 86 6.91 -16.45 -0.10
N ALA A 87 6.91 -15.13 -0.01
CA ALA A 87 6.12 -14.37 0.96
C ALA A 87 4.61 -14.45 0.69
N LEU A 88 4.23 -14.62 -0.58
CA LEU A 88 2.83 -14.74 -1.01
C LEU A 88 2.37 -16.20 -1.10
N ALA A 89 3.18 -17.18 -0.67
CA ALA A 89 2.87 -18.59 -0.81
C ALA A 89 1.64 -19.02 0.01
N ASP A 90 1.45 -18.39 1.18
CA ASP A 90 0.32 -18.64 2.07
C ASP A 90 -0.48 -17.33 2.28
N PRO A 91 -1.74 -17.25 1.82
CA PRO A 91 -2.57 -16.07 1.95
C PRO A 91 -3.07 -15.81 3.38
N ASP A 92 -2.98 -16.80 4.28
CA ASP A 92 -3.40 -16.66 5.67
C ASP A 92 -2.27 -16.13 6.57
N LEU A 93 -1.05 -16.02 6.04
CA LEU A 93 0.10 -15.47 6.75
C LEU A 93 0.31 -13.99 6.39
N PRO A 94 0.69 -13.15 7.37
CA PRO A 94 1.09 -11.79 7.09
C PRO A 94 2.39 -11.77 6.28
N LEU A 95 2.64 -10.65 5.60
CA LEU A 95 3.90 -10.47 4.89
C LEU A 95 5.07 -10.44 5.88
N PRO A 96 6.17 -11.16 5.60
CA PRO A 96 7.38 -11.11 6.44
C PRO A 96 7.96 -9.69 6.48
N ASP A 97 8.44 -9.28 7.65
CA ASP A 97 9.01 -7.94 7.87
C ASP A 97 10.22 -7.71 6.94
N GLU A 98 11.00 -8.74 6.62
CA GLU A 98 12.14 -8.66 5.69
C GLU A 98 11.75 -8.29 4.26
N VAL A 99 10.50 -8.58 3.86
CA VAL A 99 9.96 -8.19 2.55
C VAL A 99 9.40 -6.78 2.58
N ILE A 100 8.87 -6.35 3.72
CA ILE A 100 8.36 -4.99 3.94
C ILE A 100 9.53 -4.00 3.97
N ASP A 101 10.62 -4.37 4.63
CA ASP A 101 11.82 -3.54 4.82
C ASP A 101 12.73 -3.48 3.57
N ASP A 102 12.56 -4.40 2.61
CA ASP A 102 13.30 -4.35 1.35
C ASP A 102 12.69 -3.32 0.39
N PRO A 103 13.38 -2.20 0.09
CA PRO A 103 12.85 -1.14 -0.76
C PRO A 103 12.65 -1.57 -2.21
N GLU A 104 13.30 -2.63 -2.68
CA GLU A 104 13.09 -3.18 -4.01
C GLU A 104 11.86 -4.09 -4.04
N ALA A 105 11.75 -5.03 -3.10
CA ALA A 105 10.57 -5.88 -2.98
C ALA A 105 9.31 -5.04 -2.75
N ARG A 106 9.42 -3.99 -1.93
CA ARG A 106 8.33 -3.05 -1.66
C ARG A 106 7.87 -2.32 -2.91
N ARG A 107 8.80 -1.84 -3.74
CA ARG A 107 8.47 -1.17 -5.01
C ARG A 107 7.69 -2.07 -5.96
N VAL A 108 8.10 -3.35 -6.10
CA VAL A 108 7.37 -4.31 -6.92
C VAL A 108 5.98 -4.55 -6.34
N LEU A 109 5.88 -4.80 -5.03
CA LEU A 109 4.61 -5.03 -4.36
C LEU A 109 3.65 -3.85 -4.52
N ASP A 110 4.11 -2.62 -4.30
CA ASP A 110 3.27 -1.42 -4.45
C ASP A 110 2.76 -1.26 -5.89
N HIS A 111 3.60 -1.53 -6.90
CA HIS A 111 3.17 -1.51 -8.30
C HIS A 111 2.10 -2.56 -8.61
N LEU A 112 2.23 -3.77 -8.04
CA LEU A 112 1.22 -4.82 -8.21
C LEU A 112 -0.09 -4.45 -7.50
N LEU A 113 0.00 -3.91 -6.29
CA LEU A 113 -1.15 -3.46 -5.52
C LEU A 113 -1.91 -2.33 -6.21
N ASP A 114 -1.23 -1.44 -6.94
CA ASP A 114 -1.83 -0.36 -7.70
C ASP A 114 -2.78 -0.84 -8.81
N ARG A 115 -2.61 -2.09 -9.29
CA ARG A 115 -3.50 -2.72 -10.27
C ARG A 115 -4.81 -3.22 -9.67
N LEU A 116 -4.89 -3.36 -8.34
CA LEU A 116 -6.09 -3.86 -7.66
C LEU A 116 -7.16 -2.75 -7.52
N PRO A 117 -8.45 -3.13 -7.46
CA PRO A 117 -9.49 -2.24 -6.98
C PRO A 117 -9.16 -1.69 -5.59
N GLU A 118 -9.44 -0.41 -5.35
CA GLU A 118 -9.08 0.29 -4.10
C GLU A 118 -9.55 -0.45 -2.84
N ARG A 119 -10.80 -0.91 -2.84
CA ARG A 119 -11.38 -1.66 -1.70
C ARG A 119 -10.64 -2.97 -1.42
N TRP A 120 -10.17 -3.67 -2.45
CA TRP A 120 -9.46 -4.94 -2.31
C TRP A 120 -8.05 -4.71 -1.78
N ARG A 121 -7.38 -3.67 -2.31
CA ARG A 121 -6.09 -3.22 -1.83
C ARG A 121 -6.15 -2.88 -0.34
N GLU A 122 -7.16 -2.13 0.10
CA GLU A 122 -7.32 -1.78 1.51
C GLU A 122 -7.51 -3.02 2.39
N ILE A 123 -8.43 -3.92 2.04
CA ILE A 123 -8.68 -5.15 2.80
C ILE A 123 -7.39 -5.99 2.92
N TYR A 124 -6.65 -6.14 1.82
CA TYR A 124 -5.41 -6.90 1.82
C TYR A 124 -4.33 -6.25 2.69
N LEU A 125 -4.17 -4.92 2.65
CA LEU A 125 -3.18 -4.23 3.49
C LEU A 125 -3.48 -4.41 4.99
N LEU A 126 -4.75 -4.36 5.38
CA LEU A 126 -5.16 -4.58 6.78
C LEU A 126 -4.82 -5.99 7.26
N ALA A 127 -5.06 -6.99 6.42
CA ALA A 127 -4.74 -8.37 6.75
C ALA A 127 -3.22 -8.62 6.74
N ALA A 128 -2.54 -8.23 5.67
CA ALA A 128 -1.18 -8.67 5.37
C ALA A 128 -0.08 -7.80 6.02
N LEU A 129 -0.31 -6.49 6.20
CA LEU A 129 0.64 -5.59 6.86
C LEU A 129 0.24 -5.29 8.30
N ASP A 130 -1.02 -4.91 8.52
CA ASP A 130 -1.47 -4.51 9.85
C ASP A 130 -1.81 -5.72 10.75
N ARG A 131 -1.84 -6.94 10.18
CA ARG A 131 -2.07 -8.22 10.87
C ARG A 131 -3.43 -8.30 11.56
N TRP A 132 -4.44 -7.62 11.01
CA TRP A 132 -5.80 -7.68 11.51
C TRP A 132 -6.43 -9.04 11.18
N SER A 133 -7.26 -9.54 12.09
CA SER A 133 -8.07 -10.72 11.86
C SER A 133 -9.23 -10.45 10.89
N ASP A 134 -9.73 -11.50 10.25
CA ASP A 134 -10.91 -11.43 9.37
C ASP A 134 -12.12 -10.77 10.08
N ASP A 135 -12.31 -11.06 11.37
CA ASP A 135 -13.38 -10.50 12.19
C ASP A 135 -13.22 -8.99 12.42
N GLU A 136 -12.00 -8.52 12.68
CA GLU A 136 -11.70 -7.10 12.86
C GLU A 136 -11.91 -6.31 11.58
N ILE A 137 -11.49 -6.88 10.44
CA ILE A 137 -11.68 -6.26 9.12
C ILE A 137 -13.16 -6.26 8.72
N ALA A 138 -13.88 -7.35 8.97
CA ALA A 138 -15.31 -7.46 8.72
C ALA A 138 -16.10 -6.40 9.49
N ALA A 139 -15.77 -6.19 10.77
CA ALA A 139 -16.44 -5.23 11.64
C ALA A 139 -16.37 -3.79 11.11
N ILE A 140 -15.27 -3.41 10.45
CA ILE A 140 -15.09 -2.05 9.91
C ILE A 140 -15.51 -1.92 8.44
N THR A 141 -15.41 -2.99 7.64
CA THR A 141 -15.73 -2.91 6.20
C THR A 141 -17.19 -3.22 5.90
N GLY A 142 -17.94 -3.68 6.90
CA GLY A 142 -19.33 -4.11 6.78
C GLY A 142 -19.51 -5.40 5.98
N LEU A 143 -18.44 -6.17 5.82
CA LEU A 143 -18.42 -7.48 5.18
C LEU A 143 -18.58 -8.60 6.22
N LEU A 144 -18.82 -9.82 5.75
CA LEU A 144 -18.67 -11.03 6.56
C LEU A 144 -17.18 -11.45 6.64
N PRO A 145 -16.74 -12.11 7.73
CA PRO A 145 -15.36 -12.61 7.84
C PRO A 145 -14.96 -13.52 6.67
N ASP A 146 -15.87 -14.39 6.21
CA ASP A 146 -15.63 -15.25 5.05
C ASP A 146 -15.46 -14.46 3.74
N GLU A 147 -16.14 -13.33 3.59
CA GLU A 147 -15.98 -12.45 2.43
C GLU A 147 -14.63 -11.71 2.46
N VAL A 148 -14.19 -11.28 3.65
CA VAL A 148 -12.85 -10.72 3.85
C VAL A 148 -11.80 -11.74 3.45
N ARG A 149 -11.89 -12.97 3.98
CA ARG A 149 -10.97 -14.06 3.66
C ARG A 149 -10.93 -14.35 2.16
N ALA A 150 -12.10 -14.41 1.52
CA ALA A 150 -12.18 -14.63 0.08
C ALA A 150 -11.49 -13.51 -0.73
N ILE A 151 -11.60 -12.25 -0.30
CA ILE A 151 -10.93 -11.11 -0.93
C ILE A 151 -9.41 -11.17 -0.73
N VAL A 152 -8.94 -11.51 0.46
CA VAL A 152 -7.50 -11.66 0.75
C VAL A 152 -6.90 -12.77 -0.12
N HIS A 153 -7.53 -13.95 -0.14
CA HIS A 153 -7.09 -15.09 -0.94
C HIS A 153 -7.10 -14.79 -2.44
N ALA A 154 -8.15 -14.12 -2.93
CA ALA A 154 -8.24 -13.72 -4.33
C ALA A 154 -7.16 -12.69 -4.68
N THR A 155 -6.87 -11.74 -3.79
CA THR A 155 -5.81 -10.75 -3.95
C THR A 155 -4.45 -11.43 -4.08
N VAL A 156 -4.10 -12.33 -3.15
CA VAL A 156 -2.82 -13.07 -3.21
C VAL A 156 -2.69 -13.87 -4.50
N ARG A 157 -3.77 -14.52 -4.95
CA ARG A 157 -3.77 -15.24 -6.24
C ARG A 157 -3.46 -14.31 -7.41
N PHE A 158 -4.03 -13.11 -7.45
CA PHE A 158 -3.72 -12.13 -8.51
C PHE A 158 -2.27 -11.65 -8.43
N LEU A 159 -1.78 -11.33 -7.23
CA LEU A 159 -0.40 -10.90 -7.03
C LEU A 159 0.59 -11.97 -7.52
N ARG A 160 0.36 -13.25 -7.17
CA ARG A 160 1.21 -14.36 -7.63
C ARG A 160 1.20 -14.51 -9.15
N ALA A 161 0.03 -14.43 -9.78
CA ALA A 161 -0.07 -14.53 -11.24
C ALA A 161 0.71 -13.41 -11.95
N TRP A 162 0.62 -12.18 -11.44
CA TRP A 162 1.38 -11.06 -12.01
C TRP A 162 2.88 -11.15 -11.74
N ILE A 163 3.31 -11.75 -10.64
CA ILE A 163 4.73 -12.01 -10.37
C ILE A 163 5.28 -13.04 -11.36
N GLU A 164 4.53 -14.09 -11.64
CA GLU A 164 4.89 -15.12 -12.62
C GLU A 164 5.01 -14.54 -14.05
N GLU A 165 4.10 -13.62 -14.42
CA GLU A 165 4.20 -12.84 -15.66
C GLU A 165 5.51 -12.05 -15.72
N ILE A 166 5.84 -11.28 -14.67
CA ILE A 166 7.08 -10.49 -14.59
C ILE A 166 8.32 -11.40 -14.65
N ALA A 167 8.28 -12.56 -13.99
CA ALA A 167 9.38 -13.52 -13.98
C ALA A 167 9.65 -14.09 -15.39
N THR A 168 8.59 -14.35 -16.15
CA THR A 168 8.65 -14.85 -17.52
C THR A 168 9.22 -13.79 -18.47
N GLU A 169 8.71 -12.56 -18.41
CA GLU A 169 9.21 -11.43 -19.22
C GLU A 169 10.69 -11.13 -18.97
N ALA A 170 11.13 -11.25 -17.71
CA ALA A 170 12.54 -11.06 -17.33
C ALA A 170 13.45 -12.19 -17.84
N ALA A 171 12.94 -13.40 -18.04
CA ALA A 171 13.69 -14.52 -18.61
C ALA A 171 13.84 -14.37 -20.14
N GLU A 172 12.79 -13.96 -20.83
CA GLU A 172 12.78 -13.75 -22.29
C GLU A 172 13.65 -12.56 -22.72
N SER A 173 13.73 -11.50 -21.91
CA SER A 173 14.56 -10.31 -22.21
C SER A 173 16.08 -10.56 -22.09
N LYS A 174 16.49 -11.76 -21.66
CA LYS A 174 17.89 -12.16 -21.44
C LYS A 174 18.42 -13.11 -22.53
N GLU A 175 17.57 -13.61 -23.43
CA GLU A 175 17.92 -14.33 -24.67
C GLU A 175 18.12 -13.38 -25.86
#